data_AF-A0A2Y9ER71-F1
#
_entry.id   AF-A0A2Y9ER71-F1
#
_cell.length_a   1.000
_cell.length_b   1.000
_cell.length_c   1.000
_cell.angle_alpha   90.00
_cell.angle_beta   90.00
_cell.angle_gamma   90.00
#
_symmetry.space_group_name_H-M   'P 1'
#
loop_
_entity.id
_entity.type
_entity.pdbx_description
1 polymer ?
#
loop_
_entity_poly.entity_id
_entity_poly.type
_entity_poly.pdbx_seq_one_letter_code
_entity_poly.pdbx_strand_id
1 'polypeptide(L)'
;MLPSLQESLDGDEKELESSEEGGSAEERRLEPPPSSHYCLYSYRGSRSAQQRADSDDGSPSGTNAETPSGDDFSLSLADTNLPSELEPELCSFIAKRLSKGAVFEGLGNVASVELRTPGYRVGCYYCLFQQEKLLSQTTTDSEHNCSEYVVCFLGGSEKGLELFRLELDKYIQGLKNNMNCEERGGENHVQSYLSSWFEDVVCPIQRVVHLFQEQLTFLLHAALSYTPVEVKESDEKTKRDIHRFLSVASLQGLIHEGTMTSLCMAMTEGQHKSVIIDCSSSQPQFHNAGSNRFCEDWMQAFLNGAEGGNPFLFRQVLENFKLKAIQDTNNLKRFIRQAEMNHYALFKCYMFLKNCGSGDILLKIVKVEHEEMPEAKSVVAVLEEFMKEAPTQSF
;
A
#
# COMPACT_ATOMS: atom_id res chain seq x y z
N MET A 1 -31.28 -29.39 -3.98
CA MET A 1 -31.71 -29.61 -5.38
C MET A 1 -31.66 -28.27 -6.08
N LEU A 2 -30.72 -28.09 -7.01
CA LEU A 2 -30.57 -26.89 -7.82
C LEU A 2 -31.55 -26.95 -9.00
N PRO A 3 -32.21 -25.84 -9.37
CA PRO A 3 -32.74 -25.67 -10.71
C PRO A 3 -31.73 -24.96 -11.61
N SER A 4 -31.48 -25.61 -12.74
CA SER A 4 -30.77 -25.18 -13.93
C SER A 4 -31.31 -23.89 -14.55
N LEU A 5 -30.43 -22.96 -14.91
CA LEU A 5 -30.72 -21.87 -15.83
C LEU A 5 -29.84 -22.02 -17.07
N GLN A 6 -30.43 -22.56 -18.14
CA GLN A 6 -29.89 -22.50 -19.47
C GLN A 6 -31.04 -22.32 -20.45
N GLU A 7 -31.18 -21.09 -20.95
CA GLU A 7 -31.87 -20.62 -22.16
C GLU A 7 -32.02 -19.10 -21.95
N SER A 8 -31.69 -18.18 -22.85
CA SER A 8 -31.00 -18.11 -24.14
C SER A 8 -31.03 -16.61 -24.45
N LEU A 9 -29.94 -15.99 -24.89
CA LEU A 9 -29.94 -14.88 -25.85
C LEU A 9 -28.51 -14.57 -26.26
N ASP A 10 -28.29 -14.85 -27.54
CA ASP A 10 -27.09 -14.77 -28.36
C ASP A 10 -26.49 -13.36 -28.47
N GLY A 11 -25.18 -13.32 -28.74
CA GLY A 11 -24.54 -12.22 -29.47
C GLY A 11 -23.57 -11.33 -28.70
N ASP A 12 -22.34 -11.81 -28.48
CA ASP A 12 -21.14 -11.13 -29.02
C ASP A 12 -19.89 -11.98 -28.74
N GLU A 13 -19.35 -12.56 -29.79
CA GLU A 13 -18.05 -13.21 -29.81
C GLU A 13 -16.95 -12.14 -29.75
N LYS A 14 -16.09 -12.18 -28.72
CA LYS A 14 -14.67 -11.80 -28.83
C LYS A 14 -13.85 -12.16 -27.57
N GLU A 15 -12.95 -13.11 -27.80
CA GLU A 15 -11.61 -13.26 -27.20
C GLU A 15 -11.53 -13.45 -25.67
N LEU A 16 -11.65 -14.72 -25.26
CA LEU A 16 -11.06 -15.23 -24.03
C LEU A 16 -9.82 -16.05 -24.41
N GLU A 17 -8.63 -15.48 -24.21
CA GLU A 17 -7.40 -16.27 -24.16
C GLU A 17 -7.37 -17.07 -22.85
N SER A 18 -7.62 -18.36 -23.00
CA SER A 18 -7.40 -19.40 -22.00
C SER A 18 -5.91 -19.50 -21.65
N SER A 19 -5.56 -19.31 -20.38
CA SER A 19 -4.30 -19.75 -19.81
C SER A 19 -4.57 -20.84 -18.78
N GLU A 20 -4.83 -22.05 -19.29
CA GLU A 20 -4.65 -23.28 -18.54
C GLU A 20 -3.17 -23.64 -18.61
N GLU A 21 -2.44 -23.51 -17.49
CA GLU A 21 -1.23 -24.29 -17.28
C GLU A 21 -1.26 -24.86 -15.86
N GLY A 22 -1.71 -26.11 -15.77
CA GLY A 22 -1.55 -26.92 -14.59
C GLY A 22 -0.09 -27.32 -14.42
N GLY A 23 0.54 -26.79 -13.38
CA GLY A 23 1.85 -27.23 -12.88
C GLY A 23 1.69 -28.02 -11.59
N SER A 24 2.23 -29.24 -11.59
CA SER A 24 2.13 -30.27 -10.55
C SER A 24 2.63 -29.85 -9.16
N ALA A 25 1.96 -30.39 -8.14
CA ALA A 25 2.42 -30.42 -6.76
C ALA A 25 3.71 -31.25 -6.61
N GLU A 26 4.85 -30.59 -6.44
CA GLU A 26 6.02 -31.10 -5.71
C GLU A 26 7.07 -29.98 -5.51
N GLU A 27 6.97 -29.29 -4.36
CA GLU A 27 8.06 -28.85 -3.48
C GLU A 27 7.50 -27.77 -2.52
N ARG A 28 6.68 -28.21 -1.55
CA ARG A 28 6.56 -27.47 -0.29
C ARG A 28 7.87 -27.66 0.48
N ARG A 29 8.92 -26.94 0.07
CA ARG A 29 10.04 -26.66 0.96
C ARG A 29 9.69 -25.42 1.75
N LEU A 30 9.75 -25.55 3.07
CA LEU A 30 9.64 -24.47 4.04
C LEU A 30 10.55 -23.33 3.59
N GLU A 31 9.98 -22.25 3.06
CA GLU A 31 10.75 -21.04 2.82
C GLU A 31 11.22 -20.55 4.20
N PRO A 32 12.53 -20.35 4.43
CA PRO A 32 12.98 -19.61 5.59
C PRO A 32 12.31 -18.23 5.55
N PRO A 33 12.11 -17.54 6.69
CA PRO A 33 11.61 -16.17 6.67
C PRO A 33 12.45 -15.39 5.65
N PRO A 34 11.84 -14.54 4.80
CA PRO A 34 12.60 -13.77 3.83
C PRO A 34 13.64 -12.99 4.62
N SER A 35 14.90 -13.42 4.53
CA SER A 35 16.00 -12.76 5.22
C SER A 35 16.00 -11.32 4.72
N SER A 36 15.55 -10.41 5.58
CA SER A 36 15.37 -9.02 5.22
C SER A 36 16.70 -8.32 5.40
N HIS A 37 17.21 -7.78 4.30
CA HIS A 37 18.51 -7.13 4.30
C HIS A 37 18.35 -5.65 3.96
N TYR A 38 19.32 -4.85 4.37
CA TYR A 38 19.46 -3.48 3.95
C TYR A 38 20.92 -3.20 3.58
N CYS A 39 21.13 -2.22 2.70
CA CYS A 39 22.45 -1.68 2.40
C CYS A 39 22.35 -0.16 2.33
N LEU A 40 23.34 0.52 2.89
CA LEU A 40 23.49 1.95 2.84
C LEU A 40 24.80 2.27 2.12
N TYR A 41 24.69 2.99 1.02
CA TYR A 41 25.82 3.45 0.23
C TYR A 41 25.97 4.95 0.35
N SER A 42 27.18 5.45 0.60
CA SER A 42 27.47 6.86 0.37
C SER A 42 27.67 7.08 -1.12
N TYR A 43 26.92 8.03 -1.67
CA TYR A 43 26.96 8.41 -3.07
C TYR A 43 27.66 9.76 -3.20
N ARG A 44 28.64 9.85 -4.10
CA ARG A 44 29.27 11.11 -4.49
C ARG A 44 29.11 11.24 -6.00
N GLY A 45 28.12 12.04 -6.41
CA GLY A 45 27.91 12.41 -7.81
C GLY A 45 28.70 13.66 -8.18
N SER A 46 29.28 13.69 -9.38
CA SER A 46 29.83 14.91 -9.96
C SER A 46 28.67 15.80 -10.42
N ARG A 47 28.16 16.70 -9.57
CA ARG A 47 27.13 17.69 -9.94
C ARG A 47 27.63 18.79 -10.90
N SER A 48 28.58 18.49 -11.79
CA SER A 48 29.16 19.43 -12.75
C SER A 48 28.42 19.49 -14.10
N ALA A 49 27.40 18.64 -14.34
CA ALA A 49 26.69 18.63 -15.62
C ALA A 49 25.46 19.56 -15.70
N GLN A 50 24.97 20.14 -14.60
CA GLN A 50 23.72 20.92 -14.60
C GLN A 50 23.88 22.45 -14.70
N GLN A 51 25.12 22.99 -14.69
CA GLN A 51 25.38 24.44 -14.67
C GLN A 51 25.93 25.05 -15.98
N ARG A 52 25.95 24.31 -17.10
CA ARG A 52 26.25 24.90 -18.43
C ARG A 52 24.99 25.04 -19.26
N ALA A 53 24.11 25.94 -18.87
CA ALA A 53 23.01 26.39 -19.74
C ALA A 53 22.90 27.92 -19.85
N ASP A 54 23.67 28.71 -19.09
CA ASP A 54 23.66 30.17 -19.20
C ASP A 54 25.08 30.75 -19.13
N SER A 55 25.83 30.62 -20.23
CA SER A 55 26.93 31.54 -20.55
C SER A 55 27.20 31.43 -22.05
N ASP A 56 26.52 32.31 -22.77
CA ASP A 56 26.64 32.58 -24.18
C ASP A 56 27.95 33.35 -24.42
N ASP A 57 28.98 32.70 -24.96
CA ASP A 57 29.92 33.36 -25.88
C ASP A 57 30.60 32.34 -26.81
N GLY A 58 30.69 32.69 -28.09
CA GLY A 58 30.79 31.75 -29.21
C GLY A 58 32.21 31.33 -29.61
N SER A 59 32.33 30.11 -30.17
CA SER A 59 32.96 29.82 -31.47
C SER A 59 33.08 28.29 -31.70
N PRO A 60 32.93 27.77 -32.94
CA PRO A 60 32.88 26.34 -33.21
C PRO A 60 34.25 25.80 -33.65
N SER A 61 34.79 24.81 -32.94
CA SER A 61 35.80 23.91 -33.50
C SER A 61 35.52 22.49 -33.04
N GLY A 62 35.21 21.63 -34.01
CA GLY A 62 34.87 20.24 -33.77
C GLY A 62 36.06 19.42 -33.27
N THR A 63 35.76 18.56 -32.30
CA THR A 63 36.45 17.29 -32.07
C THR A 63 35.53 16.44 -31.20
N ASN A 64 35.12 15.31 -31.77
CA ASN A 64 34.57 14.10 -31.14
C ASN A 64 33.71 14.28 -29.90
N ALA A 65 32.42 13.95 -30.04
CA ALA A 65 31.57 13.58 -28.93
C ALA A 65 32.19 12.36 -28.22
N GLU A 66 33.02 12.63 -27.22
CA GLU A 66 33.40 11.65 -26.22
C GLU A 66 32.17 11.35 -25.39
N THR A 67 31.66 10.13 -25.55
CA THR A 67 30.77 9.47 -24.59
C THR A 67 31.28 9.76 -23.18
N PRO A 68 30.47 10.27 -22.22
CA PRO A 68 30.94 10.48 -20.87
C PRO A 68 31.48 9.14 -20.34
N SER A 69 32.76 9.14 -19.99
CA SER A 69 33.46 8.02 -19.39
C SER A 69 32.72 7.58 -18.12
N GLY A 70 32.61 6.26 -17.90
CA GLY A 70 31.78 5.65 -16.85
C GLY A 70 32.19 5.90 -15.39
N ASP A 71 32.86 7.01 -15.07
CA ASP A 71 33.47 7.32 -13.77
C ASP A 71 32.96 8.65 -13.15
N ASP A 72 31.78 9.15 -13.52
CA ASP A 72 31.29 10.45 -13.00
C ASP A 72 30.70 10.37 -11.57
N PHE A 73 30.68 9.19 -10.94
CA PHE A 73 30.22 9.03 -9.56
C PHE A 73 30.94 7.89 -8.83
N SER A 74 30.98 7.96 -7.50
CA SER A 74 31.49 6.88 -6.64
C SER A 74 30.42 6.41 -5.65
N LEU A 75 30.32 5.09 -5.48
CA LEU A 75 29.56 4.43 -4.41
C LEU A 75 30.54 3.76 -3.45
N SER A 76 30.42 4.05 -2.17
CA SER A 76 31.12 3.31 -1.12
C SER A 76 30.13 2.82 -0.07
N LEU A 77 30.34 1.59 0.40
CA LEU A 77 29.51 0.98 1.43
C LEU A 77 29.69 1.75 2.75
N ALA A 78 28.58 2.24 3.31
CA ALA A 78 28.55 2.91 4.60
C ALA A 78 28.10 1.95 5.71
N ASP A 79 27.05 1.14 5.47
CA ASP A 79 26.54 0.17 6.43
C ASP A 79 25.69 -0.92 5.74
N THR A 80 25.61 -2.12 6.33
CA THR A 80 24.80 -3.24 5.80
C THR A 80 24.64 -4.38 6.81
N ASN A 81 23.54 -5.12 6.70
CA ASN A 81 23.39 -6.46 7.31
C ASN A 81 23.41 -7.59 6.26
N LEU A 82 23.66 -7.27 4.98
CA LEU A 82 23.79 -8.23 3.89
C LEU A 82 25.16 -8.94 3.99
N PRO A 83 25.23 -10.25 3.72
CA PRO A 83 26.50 -10.97 3.67
C PRO A 83 27.50 -10.36 2.68
N SER A 84 28.78 -10.32 3.06
CA SER A 84 29.87 -9.73 2.27
C SER A 84 30.02 -10.34 0.87
N GLU A 85 29.55 -11.56 0.67
CA GLU A 85 29.65 -12.27 -0.59
C GLU A 85 28.67 -11.72 -1.64
N LEU A 86 27.53 -11.17 -1.19
CA LEU A 86 26.40 -10.73 -2.02
C LEU A 86 26.38 -9.22 -2.24
N GLU A 87 26.99 -8.45 -1.33
CA GLU A 87 27.06 -6.99 -1.39
C GLU A 87 27.64 -6.45 -2.72
N PRO A 88 28.74 -6.99 -3.28
CA PRO A 88 29.31 -6.45 -4.52
C PRO A 88 28.37 -6.56 -5.73
N GLU A 89 27.48 -7.57 -5.73
CA GLU A 89 26.48 -7.75 -6.79
C GLU A 89 25.38 -6.71 -6.71
N LEU A 90 24.91 -6.42 -5.49
CA LEU A 90 23.96 -5.33 -5.26
C LEU A 90 24.58 -3.98 -5.62
N CYS A 91 25.82 -3.73 -5.21
CA CYS A 91 26.55 -2.51 -5.57
C CYS A 91 26.66 -2.34 -7.09
N SER A 92 27.02 -3.39 -7.82
CA SER A 92 27.05 -3.40 -9.29
C SER A 92 25.66 -3.12 -9.90
N PHE A 93 24.62 -3.71 -9.34
CA PHE A 93 23.23 -3.50 -9.76
C PHE A 93 22.82 -2.02 -9.59
N ILE A 94 23.11 -1.42 -8.43
CA ILE A 94 22.77 -0.03 -8.11
C ILE A 94 23.59 0.93 -8.98
N ALA A 95 24.88 0.69 -9.18
CA ALA A 95 25.72 1.50 -10.07
C ALA A 95 25.15 1.56 -11.50
N LYS A 96 24.67 0.43 -12.03
CA LYS A 96 24.00 0.38 -13.35
C LYS A 96 22.67 1.14 -13.40
N ARG A 97 21.97 1.29 -12.27
CA ARG A 97 20.71 2.07 -12.19
C ARG A 97 21.00 3.56 -12.11
N LEU A 98 22.01 3.94 -11.33
CA LEU A 98 22.46 5.34 -11.20
C LEU A 98 23.01 5.88 -12.52
N SER A 99 23.82 5.10 -13.24
CA SER A 99 24.34 5.52 -14.56
C SER A 99 23.24 5.75 -15.61
N LYS A 100 22.05 5.20 -15.41
CA LYS A 100 20.86 5.41 -16.25
C LYS A 100 19.95 6.55 -15.77
N GLY A 101 20.31 7.25 -14.68
CA GLY A 101 19.47 8.28 -14.08
C GLY A 101 18.18 7.75 -13.44
N ALA A 102 18.15 6.47 -13.04
CA ALA A 102 16.94 5.79 -12.56
C ALA A 102 16.74 5.90 -11.03
N VAL A 103 17.34 6.89 -10.36
CA VAL A 103 17.22 7.09 -8.92
C VAL A 103 16.92 8.55 -8.64
N PHE A 104 15.79 8.82 -7.97
CA PHE A 104 15.33 10.16 -7.64
C PHE A 104 15.29 10.34 -6.13
N GLU A 105 15.48 11.56 -5.66
CA GLU A 105 15.40 11.86 -4.23
C GLU A 105 13.97 11.63 -3.72
N GLY A 106 13.83 10.87 -2.63
CA GLY A 106 12.56 10.70 -1.92
C GLY A 106 11.48 9.88 -2.64
N LEU A 107 11.79 9.36 -3.84
CA LEU A 107 10.93 8.48 -4.63
C LEU A 107 11.70 7.18 -4.93
N GLY A 108 11.42 6.15 -4.14
CA GLY A 108 12.07 4.87 -4.32
C GLY A 108 11.53 4.09 -5.52
N ASN A 109 12.39 3.21 -6.03
CA ASN A 109 12.07 2.27 -7.09
C ASN A 109 12.26 0.84 -6.57
N VAL A 110 11.45 -0.09 -7.07
CA VAL A 110 11.60 -1.52 -6.78
C VAL A 110 12.03 -2.25 -8.04
N ALA A 111 12.91 -3.23 -7.89
CA ALA A 111 13.32 -4.11 -8.98
C ALA A 111 13.78 -5.47 -8.44
N SER A 112 13.65 -6.51 -9.24
CA SER A 112 14.24 -7.82 -8.95
C SER A 112 15.76 -7.79 -9.12
N VAL A 113 16.47 -8.31 -8.12
CA VAL A 113 17.92 -8.55 -8.13
C VAL A 113 18.16 -10.05 -8.05
N GLU A 114 19.03 -10.56 -8.92
CA GLU A 114 19.48 -11.94 -8.91
C GLU A 114 20.85 -11.98 -8.22
N LEU A 115 20.92 -12.68 -7.09
CA LEU A 115 22.15 -12.85 -6.32
C LEU A 115 22.75 -14.25 -6.62
N ARG A 116 24.07 -14.41 -6.51
CA ARG A 116 24.91 -15.56 -6.95
C ARG A 116 24.39 -16.99 -6.74
N THR A 117 23.39 -17.23 -5.91
CA THR A 117 22.70 -18.53 -5.84
C THR A 117 21.74 -18.64 -7.04
N PRO A 118 21.96 -19.54 -8.01
CA PRO A 118 21.08 -19.67 -9.18
C PRO A 118 19.63 -19.85 -8.74
N GLY A 119 18.73 -18.98 -9.19
CA GLY A 119 17.31 -18.99 -8.84
C GLY A 119 16.92 -18.15 -7.62
N TYR A 120 17.86 -17.54 -6.89
CA TYR A 120 17.53 -16.62 -5.79
C TYR A 120 17.31 -15.20 -6.31
N ARG A 121 16.07 -14.92 -6.72
CA ARG A 121 15.60 -13.59 -7.10
C ARG A 121 14.91 -12.93 -5.93
N VAL A 122 15.42 -11.78 -5.49
CA VAL A 122 14.85 -11.01 -4.39
C VAL A 122 14.36 -9.65 -4.91
N GLY A 123 13.29 -9.13 -4.33
CA GLY A 123 12.90 -7.74 -4.53
C GLY A 123 13.91 -6.80 -3.86
N CYS A 124 14.27 -5.72 -4.53
CA CYS A 124 15.11 -4.65 -4.00
C CYS A 124 14.40 -3.30 -4.18
N TYR A 125 14.04 -2.68 -3.07
CA TYR A 125 13.70 -1.27 -3.02
C TYR A 125 14.98 -0.46 -2.92
N TYR A 126 15.13 0.61 -3.70
CA TYR A 126 16.26 1.54 -3.61
C TYR A 126 15.82 2.98 -3.81
N CYS A 127 16.41 3.89 -3.05
CA CYS A 127 16.07 5.32 -3.05
C CYS A 127 17.31 6.18 -2.80
N LEU A 128 17.38 7.35 -3.46
CA LEU A 128 18.37 8.38 -3.16
C LEU A 128 17.88 9.23 -1.99
N PHE A 129 18.75 9.43 -1.02
CA PHE A 129 18.51 10.14 0.21
C PHE A 129 19.56 11.23 0.36
N GLN A 130 19.14 12.48 0.54
CA GLN A 130 20.04 13.59 0.82
C GLN A 130 19.93 13.99 2.30
N GLN A 131 21.07 14.04 2.98
CA GLN A 131 21.16 14.59 4.33
C GLN A 131 21.34 16.12 4.24
N GLU A 132 20.32 16.86 4.65
CA GLU A 132 20.43 18.32 4.84
C GLU A 132 21.16 18.59 6.16
N LYS A 133 22.37 19.15 6.09
CA LYS A 133 23.01 19.71 7.30
C LYS A 133 22.31 21.01 7.65
N LEU A 134 21.68 21.05 8.83
CA LEU A 134 21.06 22.26 9.36
C LEU A 134 22.16 23.31 9.59
N LEU A 135 22.04 24.44 8.90
CA LEU A 135 23.01 25.54 8.89
C LEU A 135 23.38 25.97 10.33
N SER A 136 24.60 25.66 10.76
CA SER A 136 25.24 26.42 11.82
C SER A 136 25.55 27.81 11.26
N GLN A 137 24.80 28.81 11.71
CA GLN A 137 25.09 30.22 11.40
C GLN A 137 26.43 30.61 12.03
N THR A 138 27.54 30.39 11.32
CA THR A 138 28.71 31.29 11.30
C THR A 138 29.74 30.83 10.27
N THR A 139 30.15 31.79 9.45
CA THR A 139 31.43 31.90 8.72
C THR A 139 31.70 31.04 7.46
N THR A 140 31.55 31.73 6.32
CA THR A 140 32.44 31.76 5.12
C THR A 140 32.88 30.46 4.44
N ASP A 141 32.43 30.30 3.19
CA ASP A 141 33.08 29.61 2.06
C ASP A 141 33.63 28.19 2.28
N SER A 142 32.75 27.28 2.73
CA SER A 142 32.92 25.86 2.45
C SER A 142 31.74 25.38 1.60
N GLU A 143 32.04 24.85 0.41
CA GLU A 143 31.09 24.17 -0.48
C GLU A 143 30.08 23.36 0.34
N HIS A 144 28.78 23.61 0.10
CA HIS A 144 27.68 22.88 0.72
C HIS A 144 27.76 21.39 0.35
N ASN A 145 28.57 20.62 1.07
CA ASN A 145 28.67 19.18 0.88
C ASN A 145 27.48 18.51 1.57
N CYS A 146 26.33 18.49 0.90
CA CYS A 146 25.25 17.59 1.24
C CYS A 146 25.72 16.16 0.99
N SER A 147 25.70 15.32 2.01
CA SER A 147 26.03 13.90 1.86
C SER A 147 24.81 13.19 1.27
N GLU A 148 24.98 12.68 0.05
CA GLU A 148 23.99 11.85 -0.62
C GLU A 148 24.24 10.38 -0.27
N TYR A 149 23.17 9.64 -0.01
CA TYR A 149 23.19 8.23 0.31
C TYR A 149 22.19 7.49 -0.57
N VAL A 150 22.49 6.24 -0.91
CA VAL A 150 21.53 5.33 -1.52
C VAL A 150 21.18 4.26 -0.50
N VAL A 151 19.90 4.17 -0.15
CA VAL A 151 19.37 3.16 0.76
C VAL A 151 18.74 2.05 -0.08
N CYS A 152 19.08 0.80 0.23
CA CYS A 152 18.50 -0.38 -0.39
C CYS A 152 17.86 -1.28 0.67
N PHE A 153 16.66 -1.80 0.40
CA PHE A 153 16.00 -2.83 1.22
C PHE A 153 15.71 -4.06 0.35
N LEU A 154 16.15 -5.23 0.79
CA LEU A 154 16.01 -6.49 0.08
C LEU A 154 15.09 -7.43 0.85
N GLY A 155 14.03 -7.91 0.20
CA GLY A 155 13.12 -8.89 0.77
C GLY A 155 11.99 -9.26 -0.18
N GLY A 156 11.42 -10.45 -0.01
CA GLY A 156 10.31 -10.94 -0.82
C GLY A 156 10.57 -10.89 -2.33
N SER A 157 9.50 -10.74 -3.11
CA SER A 157 9.57 -10.54 -4.56
C SER A 157 9.46 -9.07 -4.94
N GLU A 158 9.86 -8.72 -6.16
CA GLU A 158 9.67 -7.37 -6.73
C GLU A 158 8.21 -6.92 -6.61
N LYS A 159 7.27 -7.77 -7.04
CA LYS A 159 5.83 -7.49 -6.95
C LYS A 159 5.38 -7.29 -5.51
N GLY A 160 5.93 -8.07 -4.57
CA GLY A 160 5.60 -7.96 -3.16
C GLY A 160 6.06 -6.63 -2.55
N LEU A 161 7.32 -6.23 -2.78
CA LEU A 161 7.84 -4.96 -2.28
C LEU A 161 7.17 -3.75 -2.93
N GLU A 162 6.77 -3.84 -4.20
CA GLU A 162 6.04 -2.76 -4.87
C GLU A 162 4.76 -2.38 -4.12
N LEU A 163 4.08 -3.35 -3.48
CA LEU A 163 2.90 -3.10 -2.65
C LEU A 163 3.19 -2.25 -1.41
N PHE A 164 4.45 -2.16 -0.98
CA PHE A 164 4.90 -1.39 0.18
C PHE A 164 5.74 -0.16 -0.22
N ARG A 165 5.81 0.19 -1.50
CA ARG A 165 6.71 1.26 -1.98
C ARG A 165 6.46 2.59 -1.27
N LEU A 166 5.20 3.01 -1.18
CA LEU A 166 4.83 4.29 -0.53
C LEU A 166 5.17 4.31 0.96
N GLU A 167 5.01 3.17 1.62
CA GLU A 167 5.38 2.98 3.01
C GLU A 167 6.89 3.02 3.24
N LEU A 168 7.67 2.43 2.33
CA LEU A 168 9.12 2.46 2.36
C LEU A 168 9.64 3.88 2.11
N ASP A 169 9.04 4.62 1.17
CA ASP A 169 9.35 6.03 0.94
C ASP A 169 9.13 6.87 2.22
N LYS A 170 8.00 6.68 2.90
CA LYS A 170 7.73 7.33 4.20
C LYS A 170 8.72 6.90 5.28
N TYR A 171 9.14 5.63 5.28
CA TYR A 171 10.13 5.13 6.23
C TYR A 171 11.51 5.79 6.03
N ILE A 172 11.93 5.99 4.79
CA ILE A 172 13.15 6.72 4.44
C ILE A 172 13.04 8.22 4.78
N GLN A 173 11.86 8.83 4.61
CA GLN A 173 11.65 10.20 5.09
C GLN A 173 11.81 10.30 6.61
N GLY A 174 11.34 9.30 7.37
CA GLY A 174 11.58 9.20 8.82
C GLY A 174 13.06 9.09 9.19
N LEU A 175 13.90 8.52 8.32
CA LEU A 175 15.36 8.48 8.51
C LEU A 175 15.97 9.88 8.53
N LYS A 176 15.44 10.85 7.77
CA LYS A 176 15.90 12.26 7.81
C LYS A 176 15.80 12.82 9.24
N ASN A 177 14.70 12.51 9.94
CA ASN A 177 14.48 12.97 11.31
C ASN A 177 15.46 12.32 12.31
N ASN A 178 15.82 11.06 12.09
CA ASN A 178 16.76 10.33 12.97
C ASN A 178 18.21 10.79 12.77
N MET A 179 18.60 11.14 11.54
CA MET A 179 19.95 11.63 11.21
C MET A 179 20.22 13.06 11.70
N ASN A 180 19.18 13.85 11.92
CA ASN A 180 19.29 15.26 12.35
C ASN A 180 19.37 15.43 13.88
N CYS A 181 19.28 14.34 14.65
CA CYS A 181 19.32 14.36 16.11
C CYS A 181 20.76 14.14 16.60
N GLU A 182 21.58 15.19 16.64
CA GLU A 182 22.98 15.11 17.12
C GLU A 182 23.12 14.92 18.66
N GLU A 183 22.03 14.88 19.43
CA GLU A 183 22.08 14.98 20.90
C GLU A 183 21.86 13.67 21.70
N ARG A 184 21.79 12.48 21.09
CA ARG A 184 21.83 11.22 21.88
C ARG A 184 22.82 10.24 21.27
N GLY A 185 23.95 10.09 21.95
CA GLY A 185 25.11 9.33 21.49
C GLY A 185 24.80 7.94 20.94
N GLY A 186 25.35 7.65 19.77
CA GLY A 186 25.56 6.31 19.25
C GLY A 186 25.34 6.18 17.75
N GLU A 187 26.40 5.86 17.00
CA GLU A 187 26.39 5.40 15.60
C GLU A 187 25.39 4.25 15.35
N ASN A 188 24.91 3.58 16.41
CA ASN A 188 23.99 2.45 16.39
C ASN A 188 22.52 2.80 16.12
N HIS A 189 22.09 4.07 16.19
CA HIS A 189 20.68 4.42 16.01
C HIS A 189 20.20 4.27 14.55
N VAL A 190 21.04 4.66 13.59
CA VAL A 190 20.76 4.51 12.15
C VAL A 190 20.72 3.03 11.77
N GLN A 191 21.70 2.27 12.25
CA GLN A 191 21.79 0.83 12.03
C GLN A 191 20.56 0.11 12.59
N SER A 192 20.17 0.43 13.83
CA SER A 192 18.97 -0.13 14.46
C SER A 192 17.69 0.25 13.72
N TYR A 193 17.61 1.47 13.19
CA TYR A 193 16.46 1.90 12.38
C TYR A 193 16.42 1.12 11.07
N LEU A 194 17.49 1.17 10.26
CA LEU A 194 17.53 0.50 8.97
C LEU A 194 17.33 -1.02 9.08
N SER A 195 17.86 -1.68 10.11
CA SER A 195 17.65 -3.12 10.34
C SER A 195 16.20 -3.48 10.72
N SER A 196 15.44 -2.53 11.28
CA SER A 196 14.06 -2.75 11.71
C SER A 196 13.02 -2.53 10.60
N TRP A 197 13.45 -2.16 9.39
CA TRP A 197 12.55 -1.78 8.27
C TRP A 197 11.47 -2.83 8.00
N PHE A 198 11.84 -4.12 8.01
CA PHE A 198 10.90 -5.19 7.70
C PHE A 198 9.84 -5.33 8.79
N GLU A 199 10.27 -5.30 10.05
CA GLU A 199 9.39 -5.33 11.21
C GLU A 199 8.48 -4.10 11.30
N ASP A 200 9.00 -2.94 10.95
CA ASP A 200 8.28 -1.68 11.05
C ASP A 200 7.34 -1.45 9.88
N VAL A 201 7.69 -1.90 8.67
CA VAL A 201 6.97 -1.59 7.42
C VAL A 201 6.11 -2.74 6.92
N VAL A 202 6.64 -3.96 6.93
CA VAL A 202 6.04 -5.13 6.27
C VAL A 202 5.23 -5.98 7.25
N CYS A 203 5.80 -6.31 8.41
CA CYS A 203 5.16 -7.12 9.44
C CYS A 203 3.90 -6.53 10.13
N PRO A 204 3.61 -5.21 10.15
CA PRO A 204 2.41 -4.69 10.81
C PRO A 204 1.10 -5.37 10.39
N ILE A 205 0.92 -5.61 9.08
CA ILE A 205 -0.28 -6.24 8.55
C ILE A 205 -0.40 -7.67 9.08
N GLN A 206 0.69 -8.42 9.05
CA GLN A 206 0.75 -9.77 9.60
C GLN A 206 0.41 -9.78 11.10
N ARG A 207 0.99 -8.87 11.89
CA ARG A 207 0.72 -8.81 13.33
C ARG A 207 -0.76 -8.52 13.63
N VAL A 208 -1.39 -7.61 12.88
CA VAL A 208 -2.83 -7.32 13.01
C VAL A 208 -3.67 -8.54 12.64
N VAL A 209 -3.40 -9.21 11.51
CA VAL A 209 -4.14 -10.42 11.12
C VAL A 209 -4.05 -11.49 12.21
N HIS A 210 -2.86 -11.70 12.78
CA HIS A 210 -2.66 -12.67 13.85
C HIS A 210 -3.33 -12.28 15.17
N LEU A 211 -3.38 -10.99 15.48
CA LEU A 211 -3.98 -10.48 16.72
C LEU A 211 -5.52 -10.61 16.70
N PHE A 212 -6.14 -10.33 15.55
CA PHE A 212 -7.60 -10.23 15.46
C PHE A 212 -8.30 -11.49 14.92
N GLN A 213 -7.64 -12.29 14.08
CA GLN A 213 -8.20 -13.55 13.57
C GLN A 213 -9.62 -13.37 12.99
N GLU A 214 -10.63 -14.10 13.49
CA GLU A 214 -12.03 -13.97 13.06
C GLU A 214 -12.62 -12.57 13.31
N GLN A 215 -12.12 -11.86 14.32
CA GLN A 215 -12.54 -10.49 14.62
C GLN A 215 -11.99 -9.45 13.63
N LEU A 216 -11.12 -9.86 12.69
CA LEU A 216 -10.62 -9.01 11.62
C LEU A 216 -11.75 -8.44 10.74
N THR A 217 -12.89 -9.15 10.65
CA THR A 217 -14.09 -8.67 9.94
C THR A 217 -14.53 -7.27 10.41
N PHE A 218 -14.42 -6.98 11.71
CA PHE A 218 -14.78 -5.69 12.28
C PHE A 218 -13.81 -4.57 11.88
N LEU A 219 -12.52 -4.87 11.76
CA LEU A 219 -11.52 -3.91 11.27
C LEU A 219 -11.69 -3.63 9.78
N LEU A 220 -11.95 -4.66 8.97
CA LEU A 220 -12.24 -4.52 7.56
C LEU A 220 -13.50 -3.66 7.34
N HIS A 221 -14.55 -3.92 8.11
CA HIS A 221 -15.78 -3.12 8.09
C HIS A 221 -15.51 -1.68 8.49
N ALA A 222 -14.81 -1.43 9.60
CA ALA A 222 -14.44 -0.09 10.05
C ALA A 222 -13.64 0.69 8.99
N ALA A 223 -12.67 0.03 8.34
CA ALA A 223 -11.84 0.63 7.31
C ALA A 223 -12.63 1.02 6.05
N LEU A 224 -13.51 0.14 5.56
CA LEU A 224 -14.37 0.46 4.41
C LEU A 224 -15.44 1.48 4.75
N SER A 225 -15.94 1.44 5.98
CA SER A 225 -17.01 2.31 6.44
C SER A 225 -16.51 3.68 6.89
N TYR A 226 -15.20 3.95 6.84
CA TYR A 226 -14.61 5.18 7.39
C TYR A 226 -15.03 5.46 8.84
N THR A 227 -15.34 4.41 9.59
CA THR A 227 -15.77 4.57 10.99
C THR A 227 -14.54 4.83 11.85
N PRO A 228 -14.51 5.90 12.66
CA PRO A 228 -13.39 6.17 13.56
C PRO A 228 -13.14 5.01 14.52
N VAL A 229 -11.86 4.65 14.71
CA VAL A 229 -11.44 3.57 15.60
C VAL A 229 -10.61 4.13 16.74
N GLU A 230 -11.02 3.83 17.96
CA GLU A 230 -10.30 4.15 19.20
C GLU A 230 -9.72 2.87 19.82
N VAL A 231 -8.41 2.86 20.07
CA VAL A 231 -7.73 1.71 20.68
C VAL A 231 -7.37 2.02 22.13
N LYS A 232 -7.89 1.22 23.07
CA LYS A 232 -7.69 1.34 24.52
C LYS A 232 -6.78 0.23 25.04
N GLU A 233 -6.11 0.49 26.17
CA GLU A 233 -5.28 -0.50 26.90
C GLU A 233 -4.30 -1.28 26.01
N SER A 234 -3.62 -0.60 25.08
CA SER A 234 -2.62 -1.19 24.17
C SER A 234 -1.31 -0.42 24.20
N ASP A 235 -0.23 -1.12 23.87
CA ASP A 235 1.07 -0.51 23.63
C ASP A 235 1.08 0.30 22.31
N GLU A 236 2.02 1.25 22.22
CA GLU A 236 2.12 2.13 21.06
C GLU A 236 2.47 1.40 19.76
N LYS A 237 3.11 0.23 19.80
CA LYS A 237 3.41 -0.55 18.60
C LYS A 237 2.12 -1.16 18.04
N THR A 238 1.32 -1.80 18.88
CA THR A 238 0.02 -2.35 18.50
C THR A 238 -0.92 -1.27 17.95
N LYS A 239 -0.98 -0.08 18.59
CA LYS A 239 -1.77 1.04 18.06
C LYS A 239 -1.33 1.48 16.67
N ARG A 240 -0.02 1.61 16.45
CA ARG A 240 0.54 1.97 15.13
C ARG A 240 0.22 0.91 14.08
N ASP A 241 0.32 -0.37 14.44
CA ASP A 241 0.02 -1.48 13.54
C ASP A 241 -1.45 -1.47 13.11
N ILE A 242 -2.38 -1.29 14.06
CA ILE A 242 -3.82 -1.17 13.80
C ILE A 242 -4.11 0.02 12.89
N HIS A 243 -3.57 1.20 13.22
CA HIS A 243 -3.77 2.40 12.41
C HIS A 243 -3.25 2.21 10.98
N ARG A 244 -2.08 1.59 10.83
CA ARG A 244 -1.50 1.30 9.51
C ARG A 244 -2.37 0.33 8.72
N PHE A 245 -2.84 -0.75 9.35
CA PHE A 245 -3.75 -1.69 8.71
C PHE A 245 -5.03 -0.99 8.22
N LEU A 246 -5.67 -0.18 9.07
CA LEU A 246 -6.87 0.60 8.71
C LEU A 246 -6.60 1.53 7.52
N SER A 247 -5.47 2.24 7.53
CA SER A 247 -5.09 3.14 6.43
C SER A 247 -4.94 2.39 5.10
N VAL A 248 -4.32 1.20 5.12
CA VAL A 248 -4.09 0.38 3.92
C VAL A 248 -5.38 -0.29 3.43
N ALA A 249 -6.27 -0.69 4.34
CA ALA A 249 -7.53 -1.36 4.02
C ALA A 249 -8.63 -0.39 3.56
N SER A 250 -8.55 0.87 3.96
CA SER A 250 -9.51 1.90 3.55
C SER A 250 -9.36 2.28 2.08
N LEU A 251 -10.39 2.94 1.51
CA LEU A 251 -10.29 3.55 0.17
C LEU A 251 -9.79 5.01 0.25
N GLN A 252 -9.13 5.38 1.35
CA GLN A 252 -8.56 6.72 1.55
C GLN A 252 -7.51 7.02 0.46
N GLY A 253 -7.58 8.24 -0.10
CA GLY A 253 -6.74 8.66 -1.23
C GLY A 253 -7.37 8.46 -2.61
N LEU A 254 -8.48 7.73 -2.71
CA LEU A 254 -9.30 7.65 -3.94
C LEU A 254 -10.52 8.57 -3.92
N ILE A 255 -10.89 9.05 -2.73
CA ILE A 255 -12.03 9.94 -2.49
C ILE A 255 -11.51 11.34 -2.16
N HIS A 256 -12.19 12.39 -2.63
CA HIS A 256 -11.83 13.78 -2.35
C HIS A 256 -11.89 14.06 -0.83
N GLU A 257 -10.95 14.86 -0.32
CA GLU A 257 -10.77 15.08 1.13
C GLU A 257 -12.02 15.66 1.82
N GLY A 258 -12.75 16.56 1.14
CA GLY A 258 -14.03 17.09 1.63
C GLY A 258 -15.13 16.03 1.77
N THR A 259 -15.18 15.08 0.83
CA THR A 259 -16.13 13.97 0.83
C THR A 259 -15.81 12.97 1.95
N MET A 260 -14.54 12.81 2.34
CA MET A 260 -14.14 11.91 3.43
C MET A 260 -14.73 12.34 4.77
N THR A 261 -14.74 13.65 5.08
CA THR A 261 -15.35 14.17 6.32
C THR A 261 -16.86 13.91 6.33
N SER A 262 -17.54 14.17 5.22
CA SER A 262 -18.97 13.88 5.07
C SER A 262 -19.28 12.38 5.17
N LEU A 263 -18.40 11.51 4.65
CA LEU A 263 -18.52 10.07 4.82
C LEU A 263 -18.38 9.67 6.30
N CYS A 264 -17.33 10.10 7.01
CA CYS A 264 -17.19 9.80 8.43
C CYS A 264 -18.44 10.23 9.24
N MET A 265 -19.03 11.38 8.92
CA MET A 265 -20.28 11.84 9.53
C MET A 265 -21.46 10.93 9.17
N ALA A 266 -21.71 10.69 7.87
CA ALA A 266 -22.82 9.86 7.39
C ALA A 266 -22.76 8.41 7.89
N MET A 267 -21.55 7.88 8.07
CA MET A 267 -21.35 6.50 8.54
C MET A 267 -21.64 6.37 10.03
N THR A 268 -21.51 7.46 10.79
CA THR A 268 -21.80 7.55 12.23
C THR A 268 -23.20 8.10 12.56
N GLU A 269 -24.00 8.47 11.55
CA GLU A 269 -25.38 8.94 11.72
C GLU A 269 -26.24 7.89 12.46
N GLY A 270 -26.76 8.29 13.63
CA GLY A 270 -27.65 7.49 14.48
C GLY A 270 -27.10 7.19 15.87
N GLN A 271 -25.78 7.07 16.06
CA GLN A 271 -25.19 6.85 17.39
C GLN A 271 -23.90 7.65 17.70
N HIS A 272 -23.18 8.24 16.72
CA HIS A 272 -21.89 8.93 16.97
C HIS A 272 -20.92 8.12 17.86
N LYS A 273 -20.82 6.81 17.64
CA LYS A 273 -19.92 5.96 18.41
C LYS A 273 -18.78 5.50 17.52
N SER A 274 -17.57 5.88 17.88
CA SER A 274 -16.35 5.24 17.40
C SER A 274 -16.38 3.75 17.73
N VAL A 275 -15.76 2.95 16.88
CA VAL A 275 -15.46 1.56 17.19
C VAL A 275 -14.37 1.56 18.25
N ILE A 276 -14.64 0.94 19.39
CA ILE A 276 -13.67 0.86 20.49
C ILE A 276 -13.06 -0.54 20.46
N ILE A 277 -11.73 -0.59 20.38
CA ILE A 277 -10.93 -1.80 20.50
C ILE A 277 -10.29 -1.80 21.87
N ASP A 278 -10.71 -2.71 22.75
CA ASP A 278 -10.13 -2.90 24.06
C ASP A 278 -9.11 -4.05 24.01
N CYS A 279 -7.83 -3.72 24.24
CA CYS A 279 -6.73 -4.68 24.25
C CYS A 279 -6.29 -5.14 25.66
N SER A 280 -7.11 -4.89 26.69
CA SER A 280 -6.82 -5.30 28.08
C SER A 280 -6.73 -6.81 28.27
N SER A 281 -7.42 -7.59 27.42
CA SER A 281 -7.35 -9.06 27.39
C SER A 281 -6.42 -9.58 26.29
N SER A 282 -6.02 -10.85 26.40
CA SER A 282 -5.15 -11.52 25.41
C SER A 282 -5.74 -11.57 23.99
N GLN A 283 -7.07 -11.52 23.88
CA GLN A 283 -7.77 -11.25 22.63
C GLN A 283 -8.44 -9.89 22.74
N PRO A 284 -8.31 -9.00 21.74
CA PRO A 284 -9.01 -7.73 21.74
C PRO A 284 -10.54 -7.92 21.77
N GLN A 285 -11.25 -6.96 22.35
CA GLN A 285 -12.71 -6.89 22.33
C GLN A 285 -13.17 -5.67 21.53
N PHE A 286 -14.24 -5.83 20.75
CA PHE A 286 -14.83 -4.73 20.00
C PHE A 286 -16.14 -4.26 20.64
N HIS A 287 -16.29 -2.95 20.69
CA HIS A 287 -17.57 -2.30 21.00
C HIS A 287 -17.97 -1.38 19.86
N ASN A 288 -19.28 -1.31 19.59
CA ASN A 288 -19.87 -0.53 18.48
C ASN A 288 -19.37 -0.92 17.08
N ALA A 289 -18.83 -2.13 16.92
CA ALA A 289 -18.39 -2.63 15.63
C ALA A 289 -19.57 -3.13 14.78
N GLY A 290 -19.51 -2.83 13.48
CA GLY A 290 -20.36 -3.44 12.45
C GLY A 290 -19.64 -4.58 11.74
N SER A 291 -20.40 -5.49 11.15
CA SER A 291 -19.91 -6.47 10.19
C SER A 291 -20.89 -6.60 9.05
N ASN A 292 -20.43 -7.15 7.93
CA ASN A 292 -21.27 -7.55 6.82
C ASN A 292 -20.65 -8.77 6.11
N ARG A 293 -21.45 -9.44 5.28
CA ARG A 293 -21.03 -10.68 4.61
C ARG A 293 -19.77 -10.47 3.76
N PHE A 294 -19.64 -9.31 3.13
CA PHE A 294 -18.45 -8.98 2.35
C PHE A 294 -17.17 -9.02 3.20
N CYS A 295 -17.17 -8.37 4.36
CA CYS A 295 -16.01 -8.36 5.25
C CYS A 295 -15.74 -9.75 5.87
N GLU A 296 -16.79 -10.53 6.13
CA GLU A 296 -16.66 -11.91 6.61
C GLU A 296 -16.02 -12.82 5.55
N ASP A 297 -16.46 -12.75 4.30
CA ASP A 297 -15.89 -13.50 3.18
C ASP A 297 -14.39 -13.19 2.98
N TRP A 298 -14.02 -11.89 3.07
CA TRP A 298 -12.62 -11.48 2.97
C TRP A 298 -11.79 -11.84 4.19
N MET A 299 -12.37 -11.79 5.40
CA MET A 299 -11.72 -12.29 6.61
C MET A 299 -11.35 -13.78 6.44
N GLN A 300 -12.23 -14.60 5.85
CA GLN A 300 -11.90 -16.00 5.54
C GLN A 300 -10.72 -16.12 4.57
N ALA A 301 -10.59 -15.22 3.58
CA ALA A 301 -9.41 -15.20 2.70
C ALA A 301 -8.10 -14.94 3.47
N PHE A 302 -8.12 -14.09 4.51
CA PHE A 302 -6.96 -13.90 5.40
C PHE A 302 -6.66 -15.17 6.21
N LEU A 303 -7.68 -15.79 6.81
CA LEU A 303 -7.48 -17.00 7.62
C LEU A 303 -6.99 -18.18 6.78
N ASN A 304 -7.53 -18.36 5.58
CA ASN A 304 -7.07 -19.39 4.63
C ASN A 304 -5.64 -19.11 4.14
N GLY A 305 -5.27 -17.84 3.98
CA GLY A 305 -3.91 -17.43 3.65
C GLY A 305 -2.93 -17.48 4.83
N ALA A 306 -3.42 -17.70 6.06
CA ALA A 306 -2.61 -17.64 7.27
C ALA A 306 -1.71 -18.87 7.50
N GLU A 307 -1.91 -19.97 6.76
CA GLU A 307 -1.08 -21.18 6.88
C GLU A 307 0.43 -20.91 6.65
N GLY A 308 0.78 -19.82 5.97
CA GLY A 308 2.18 -19.37 5.78
C GLY A 308 2.56 -18.06 6.49
N GLY A 309 1.60 -17.36 7.10
CA GLY A 309 1.85 -16.07 7.77
C GLY A 309 2.53 -14.99 6.91
N ASN A 310 2.51 -15.10 5.58
CA ASN A 310 3.30 -14.23 4.71
C ASN A 310 2.70 -12.81 4.63
N PRO A 311 3.42 -11.77 5.09
CA PRO A 311 2.91 -10.39 5.10
C PRO A 311 2.64 -9.84 3.68
N PHE A 312 3.37 -10.29 2.66
CA PHE A 312 3.14 -9.89 1.28
C PHE A 312 1.83 -10.45 0.73
N LEU A 313 1.47 -11.68 1.09
CA LEU A 313 0.19 -12.28 0.72
C LEU A 313 -0.96 -11.52 1.39
N PHE A 314 -0.85 -11.21 2.68
CA PHE A 314 -1.88 -10.42 3.36
C PHE A 314 -2.06 -9.03 2.75
N ARG A 315 -0.95 -8.37 2.34
CA ARG A 315 -1.06 -7.11 1.61
C ARG A 315 -1.75 -7.30 0.26
N GLN A 316 -1.48 -8.36 -0.48
CA GLN A 316 -2.17 -8.65 -1.73
C GLN A 316 -3.67 -8.90 -1.53
N VAL A 317 -4.06 -9.62 -0.47
CA VAL A 317 -5.47 -9.83 -0.10
C VAL A 317 -6.14 -8.48 0.20
N LEU A 318 -5.47 -7.58 0.93
CA LEU A 318 -5.97 -6.20 1.17
C LEU A 318 -6.15 -5.39 -0.13
N GLU A 319 -5.23 -5.49 -1.08
CA GLU A 319 -5.38 -4.80 -2.36
C GLU A 319 -6.56 -5.36 -3.16
N ASN A 320 -6.74 -6.68 -3.20
CA ASN A 320 -7.88 -7.30 -3.88
C ASN A 320 -9.22 -6.95 -3.22
N PHE A 321 -9.25 -6.89 -1.89
CA PHE A 321 -10.37 -6.42 -1.10
C PHE A 321 -10.79 -4.99 -1.48
N LYS A 322 -9.81 -4.07 -1.54
CA LYS A 322 -10.06 -2.69 -2.01
C LYS A 322 -10.54 -2.63 -3.44
N LEU A 323 -9.87 -3.34 -4.35
CA LEU A 323 -10.24 -3.38 -5.76
C LEU A 323 -11.69 -3.84 -5.94
N LYS A 324 -12.12 -4.88 -5.20
CA LYS A 324 -13.49 -5.35 -5.25
C LYS A 324 -14.48 -4.31 -4.72
N ALA A 325 -14.17 -3.64 -3.61
CA ALA A 325 -15.01 -2.56 -3.08
C ALA A 325 -15.16 -1.38 -4.06
N ILE A 326 -14.07 -1.01 -4.75
CA ILE A 326 -14.06 0.04 -5.78
C ILE A 326 -14.93 -0.38 -6.98
N GLN A 327 -14.77 -1.61 -7.46
CA GLN A 327 -15.57 -2.15 -8.56
C GLN A 327 -17.06 -2.14 -8.22
N ASP A 328 -17.43 -2.59 -7.01
CA ASP A 328 -18.82 -2.64 -6.57
C ASP A 328 -19.41 -1.23 -6.39
N THR A 329 -18.62 -0.28 -5.89
CA THR A 329 -19.00 1.15 -5.82
C THR A 329 -19.26 1.72 -7.21
N ASN A 330 -18.37 1.47 -8.18
CA ASN A 330 -18.52 1.98 -9.55
C ASN A 330 -19.70 1.33 -10.28
N ASN A 331 -19.94 0.04 -10.07
CA ASN A 331 -21.11 -0.65 -10.58
C ASN A 331 -22.39 -0.06 -10.02
N LEU A 332 -22.44 0.21 -8.71
CA LEU A 332 -23.58 0.84 -8.06
C LEU A 332 -23.86 2.24 -8.64
N LYS A 333 -22.82 3.08 -8.78
CA LYS A 333 -22.95 4.41 -9.41
C LYS A 333 -23.56 4.32 -10.82
N ARG A 334 -23.13 3.35 -11.62
CA ARG A 334 -23.67 3.11 -12.96
C ARG A 334 -25.13 2.68 -12.91
N PHE A 335 -25.51 1.78 -12.00
CA PHE A 335 -26.89 1.35 -11.84
C PHE A 335 -27.82 2.46 -11.38
N ILE A 336 -27.37 3.33 -10.47
CA ILE A 336 -28.18 4.47 -10.01
C ILE A 336 -28.50 5.41 -11.17
N ARG A 337 -27.51 5.77 -11.98
CA ARG A 337 -27.74 6.59 -13.19
C ARG A 337 -28.73 5.96 -14.16
N GLN A 338 -28.74 4.63 -14.27
CA GLN A 338 -29.73 3.94 -15.12
C GLN A 338 -31.12 3.89 -14.47
N ALA A 339 -31.18 3.80 -13.15
CA ALA A 339 -32.42 3.75 -12.38
C ALA A 339 -33.20 5.06 -12.42
N GLU A 340 -32.53 6.19 -12.64
CA GLU A 340 -33.17 7.51 -12.86
C GLU A 340 -34.21 7.49 -14.00
N MET A 341 -33.99 6.64 -15.02
CA MET A 341 -34.84 6.58 -16.20
C MET A 341 -35.58 5.24 -16.35
N ASN A 342 -35.34 4.26 -15.46
CA ASN A 342 -35.83 2.89 -15.65
C ASN A 342 -36.07 2.15 -14.32
N HIS A 343 -37.33 1.82 -14.03
CA HIS A 343 -37.71 1.06 -12.83
C HIS A 343 -37.13 -0.37 -12.78
N TYR A 344 -36.88 -1.00 -13.94
CA TYR A 344 -36.20 -2.30 -13.96
C TYR A 344 -34.72 -2.16 -13.58
N ALA A 345 -34.07 -1.04 -13.92
CA ALA A 345 -32.72 -0.76 -13.46
C ALA A 345 -32.68 -0.47 -11.95
N LEU A 346 -33.73 0.17 -11.39
CA LEU A 346 -33.89 0.31 -9.93
C LEU A 346 -33.98 -1.06 -9.23
N PHE A 347 -34.77 -1.99 -9.76
CA PHE A 347 -34.83 -3.36 -9.24
C PHE A 347 -33.47 -4.07 -9.31
N LYS A 348 -32.75 -3.94 -10.43
CA LYS A 348 -31.38 -4.49 -10.57
C LYS A 348 -30.43 -3.89 -9.53
N CYS A 349 -30.53 -2.59 -9.26
CA CYS A 349 -29.74 -1.89 -8.26
C CYS A 349 -30.00 -2.46 -6.86
N TYR A 350 -31.28 -2.63 -6.48
CA TYR A 350 -31.67 -3.26 -5.22
C TYR A 350 -31.14 -4.70 -5.10
N MET A 351 -31.31 -5.52 -6.14
CA MET A 351 -30.80 -6.90 -6.16
C MET A 351 -29.28 -6.96 -6.03
N PHE A 352 -28.56 -6.03 -6.68
CA PHE A 352 -27.12 -5.90 -6.54
C PHE A 352 -26.71 -5.58 -5.09
N LEU A 353 -27.32 -4.57 -4.47
CA LEU A 353 -27.04 -4.18 -3.07
C LEU A 353 -27.28 -5.32 -2.08
N LYS A 354 -28.34 -6.11 -2.29
CA LYS A 354 -28.64 -7.29 -1.46
C LYS A 354 -27.61 -8.41 -1.64
N ASN A 355 -27.07 -8.56 -2.84
CA ASN A 355 -26.22 -9.70 -3.20
C ASN A 355 -24.72 -9.41 -3.12
N CYS A 356 -24.25 -8.16 -3.09
CA CYS A 356 -22.83 -7.84 -3.00
C CYS A 356 -22.24 -8.03 -1.59
N GLY A 357 -23.09 -8.09 -0.56
CA GLY A 357 -22.66 -8.32 0.82
C GLY A 357 -22.13 -7.09 1.57
N SER A 358 -21.94 -5.95 0.88
CA SER A 358 -21.49 -4.66 1.45
C SER A 358 -22.46 -3.50 1.16
N GLY A 359 -23.72 -3.83 0.84
CA GLY A 359 -24.73 -2.83 0.44
C GLY A 359 -24.98 -1.73 1.47
N ASP A 360 -24.80 -2.04 2.77
CA ASP A 360 -24.88 -1.09 3.88
C ASP A 360 -23.83 0.03 3.78
N ILE A 361 -22.61 -0.33 3.35
CA ILE A 361 -21.50 0.60 3.17
C ILE A 361 -21.62 1.33 1.83
N LEU A 362 -21.83 0.58 0.74
CA LEU A 362 -21.84 1.13 -0.62
C LEU A 362 -22.94 2.19 -0.80
N LEU A 363 -24.13 1.94 -0.24
CA LEU A 363 -25.25 2.87 -0.36
C LEU A 363 -24.95 4.21 0.34
N LYS A 364 -24.31 4.16 1.52
CA LYS A 364 -23.87 5.36 2.22
C LYS A 364 -22.75 6.10 1.50
N ILE A 365 -21.79 5.37 0.92
CA ILE A 365 -20.71 5.98 0.10
C ILE A 365 -21.32 6.78 -1.05
N VAL A 366 -22.20 6.13 -1.81
CA VAL A 366 -22.82 6.75 -3.00
C VAL A 366 -23.78 7.88 -2.62
N LYS A 367 -24.47 7.79 -1.48
CA LYS A 367 -25.29 8.89 -0.94
C LYS A 367 -24.50 10.18 -0.73
N VAL A 368 -23.32 10.07 -0.12
CA VAL A 368 -22.46 11.23 0.13
C VAL A 368 -21.83 11.75 -1.16
N GLU A 369 -21.36 10.87 -2.04
CA GLU A 369 -20.78 11.29 -3.32
C GLU A 369 -21.79 11.91 -4.29
N HIS A 370 -23.06 11.50 -4.23
CA HIS A 370 -24.14 12.04 -5.06
C HIS A 370 -25.00 13.06 -4.31
N GLU A 371 -24.51 13.63 -3.21
CA GLU A 371 -25.23 14.66 -2.45
C GLU A 371 -25.50 15.92 -3.28
N GLU A 372 -24.81 16.13 -4.40
CA GLU A 372 -25.07 17.27 -5.30
C GLU A 372 -26.00 16.93 -6.49
N MET A 373 -26.38 15.66 -6.68
CA MET A 373 -27.22 15.21 -7.80
C MET A 373 -28.67 14.86 -7.36
N PRO A 374 -29.67 15.73 -7.61
CA PRO A 374 -31.02 15.57 -7.05
C PRO A 374 -31.80 14.36 -7.59
N GLU A 375 -31.59 13.95 -8.84
CA GLU A 375 -32.23 12.77 -9.43
C GLU A 375 -31.70 11.48 -8.77
N ALA A 376 -30.37 11.37 -8.61
CA ALA A 376 -29.72 10.26 -7.91
C ALA A 376 -30.17 10.17 -6.43
N LYS A 377 -30.43 11.30 -5.77
CA LYS A 377 -30.96 11.31 -4.38
C LYS A 377 -32.30 10.61 -4.25
N SER A 378 -33.20 10.79 -5.20
CA SER A 378 -34.52 10.14 -5.19
C SER A 378 -34.39 8.62 -5.26
N VAL A 379 -33.53 8.14 -6.17
CA VAL A 379 -33.21 6.72 -6.33
C VAL A 379 -32.57 6.15 -5.06
N VAL A 380 -31.60 6.86 -4.48
CA VAL A 380 -30.94 6.44 -3.23
C VAL A 380 -31.93 6.36 -2.08
N ALA A 381 -32.84 7.33 -1.93
CA ALA A 381 -33.83 7.33 -0.86
C ALA A 381 -34.78 6.11 -0.96
N VAL A 382 -35.24 5.79 -2.17
CA VAL A 382 -36.07 4.60 -2.42
C VAL A 382 -35.30 3.31 -2.14
N LEU A 383 -34.01 3.25 -2.51
CA LEU A 383 -33.17 2.09 -2.18
C LEU A 383 -32.94 1.95 -0.68
N GLU A 384 -32.76 3.06 0.06
CA GLU A 384 -32.65 3.03 1.52
C GLU A 384 -33.92 2.49 2.18
N GLU A 385 -35.09 2.89 1.68
CA GLU A 385 -36.39 2.39 2.15
C GLU A 385 -36.51 0.87 1.90
N PHE A 386 -36.27 0.41 0.67
CA PHE A 386 -36.31 -1.03 0.36
C PHE A 386 -35.29 -1.86 1.14
N MET A 387 -34.11 -1.30 1.42
CA MET A 387 -33.09 -1.96 2.24
C MET A 387 -33.49 -2.02 3.73
N LYS A 388 -34.29 -1.07 4.23
CA LYS A 388 -34.83 -1.05 5.61
C LYS A 388 -36.09 -1.90 5.77
N GLU A 389 -36.94 -1.95 4.76
CA GLU A 389 -38.22 -2.68 4.74
C GLU A 389 -38.07 -4.19 4.58
N ALA A 390 -36.84 -4.71 4.47
CA ALA A 390 -36.59 -6.14 4.37
C ALA A 390 -36.18 -6.77 5.72
N PRO A 391 -37.09 -6.99 6.70
CA PRO A 391 -36.84 -8.02 7.69
C PRO A 391 -37.10 -9.38 7.03
N THR A 392 -36.09 -10.26 7.07
CA THR A 392 -36.26 -11.72 7.08
C THR A 392 -37.40 -12.29 6.22
N GLN A 393 -37.23 -12.35 4.91
CA GLN A 393 -37.92 -13.40 4.14
C GLN A 393 -36.94 -14.54 3.92
N SER A 394 -36.90 -15.43 4.92
CA SER A 394 -36.48 -16.81 4.74
C SER A 394 -37.50 -17.49 3.83
N PHE A 395 -37.07 -17.87 2.62
CA PHE A 395 -37.76 -18.89 1.83
C PHE A 395 -36.91 -20.15 1.82
#